data_AF-A0ABD1XJZ5-F1
#
_entry.id   AF-A0ABD1XJZ5-F1
#
_cell.length_a   1.000
_cell.length_b   1.000
_cell.length_c   1.000
_cell.angle_alpha   90.00
_cell.angle_beta   90.00
_cell.angle_gamma   90.00
#
_symmetry.space_group_name_H-M   'P 1'
#
loop_
_entity.id
_entity.type
_entity.pdbx_description
1 polymer ?
#
loop_
_entity_poly.entity_id
_entity_poly.type
_entity_poly.pdbx_seq_one_letter_code
_entity_poly.pdbx_strand_id
1 'polypeptide(L)'
;MPDVVSSCSTTLATFTAYRDAILLGTSARLTLELWPSRKLIGYEIDELLVHQAREYFGLSALEVPTSEGGVLSVVVDDAFADSSTVEGGFAGIIADLFAGGELPPQLRQPETWVV
;
A
#
# COMPACT_ATOMS: atom_id res chain seq x y z
N MET A 1 31.38 -13.21 -1.02
CA MET A 1 30.56 -12.36 -0.13
C MET A 1 29.15 -12.90 -0.22
N PRO A 2 28.52 -13.38 0.87
CA PRO A 2 27.13 -13.79 0.78
C PRO A 2 26.22 -12.54 0.78
N ASP A 3 25.15 -12.64 0.00
CA ASP A 3 24.22 -11.58 -0.36
C ASP A 3 23.47 -10.99 0.84
N VAL A 4 23.68 -9.70 1.09
CA VAL A 4 22.92 -8.86 2.05
C VAL A 4 21.58 -8.43 1.44
N VAL A 5 20.87 -9.36 0.78
CA VAL A 5 19.51 -9.11 0.25
C VAL A 5 18.49 -10.08 0.87
N SER A 6 18.94 -11.05 1.66
CA SER A 6 18.09 -12.14 2.18
C SER A 6 17.24 -11.80 3.42
N SER A 7 17.15 -10.54 3.85
CA SER A 7 16.41 -10.18 5.07
C SER A 7 15.53 -8.93 4.95
N CYS A 8 15.50 -8.28 3.78
CA CYS A 8 14.72 -7.06 3.61
C CYS A 8 13.27 -7.44 3.30
N SER A 9 12.32 -7.01 4.13
CA SER A 9 10.88 -7.25 3.93
C SER A 9 10.50 -7.09 2.47
N THR A 10 9.91 -8.10 1.84
CA THR A 10 9.55 -8.05 0.42
C THR A 10 8.30 -7.20 0.15
N THR A 11 7.74 -6.63 1.22
CA THR A 11 6.41 -6.03 1.25
C THR A 11 6.51 -4.50 1.29
N LEU A 12 5.86 -3.85 0.33
CA LEU A 12 5.64 -2.40 0.32
C LEU A 12 4.22 -2.12 0.81
N ALA A 13 4.06 -1.09 1.63
CA ALA A 13 2.74 -0.56 1.97
C ALA A 13 2.38 0.60 1.06
N THR A 14 1.15 0.61 0.57
CA THR A 14 0.53 1.79 -0.03
C THR A 14 -0.66 2.15 0.84
N PHE A 15 -0.64 3.35 1.42
CA PHE A 15 -1.70 3.85 2.27
C PHE A 15 -2.48 4.94 1.53
N THR A 16 -3.80 4.80 1.50
CA THR A 16 -4.71 5.89 1.15
C THR A 16 -5.55 6.21 2.37
N ALA A 17 -5.16 7.26 3.08
CA ALA A 17 -5.97 7.88 4.11
C ALA A 17 -6.81 8.96 3.42
N TYR A 18 -8.12 8.75 3.45
CA TYR A 18 -9.18 9.67 3.04
C TYR A 18 -9.60 9.64 1.56
N ARG A 19 -10.81 9.10 1.36
CA ARG A 19 -11.89 9.43 0.40
C ARG A 19 -11.60 9.53 -1.11
N ASP A 20 -10.39 9.29 -1.58
CA ASP A 20 -10.06 9.30 -3.01
C ASP A 20 -9.28 8.02 -3.45
N ALA A 21 -9.97 6.89 -3.51
CA ALA A 21 -9.40 5.55 -3.79
C ALA A 21 -8.86 5.33 -5.22
N ILE A 22 -8.96 6.31 -6.13
CA ILE A 22 -8.40 6.19 -7.50
C ILE A 22 -6.88 6.03 -7.45
N LEU A 23 -6.23 6.53 -6.41
CA LEU A 23 -4.78 6.64 -6.36
C LEU A 23 -4.11 5.37 -5.84
N LEU A 24 -4.75 4.61 -4.94
CA LEU A 24 -4.26 3.29 -4.49
C LEU A 24 -4.02 2.35 -5.68
N GLY A 25 -5.00 2.25 -6.58
CA GLY A 25 -4.90 1.40 -7.77
C GLY A 25 -3.79 1.87 -8.72
N THR A 26 -3.62 3.18 -8.88
CA THR A 26 -2.58 3.76 -9.75
C THR A 26 -1.18 3.50 -9.20
N SER A 27 -0.96 3.81 -7.92
CA SER A 27 0.32 3.61 -7.23
C SER A 27 0.69 2.13 -7.16
N ALA A 28 -0.27 1.24 -6.87
CA ALA A 28 -0.05 -0.20 -6.88
C ALA A 28 0.28 -0.73 -8.28
N ARG A 29 -0.42 -0.25 -9.30
CA ARG A 29 -0.16 -0.67 -10.69
C ARG A 29 1.23 -0.27 -11.15
N LEU A 30 1.61 0.99 -10.98
CA LEU A 30 2.95 1.46 -11.33
C LEU A 30 4.04 0.65 -10.59
N THR A 31 3.81 0.36 -9.32
CA THR A 31 4.75 -0.43 -8.52
C THR A 31 4.89 -1.87 -9.06
N LEU A 32 3.79 -2.54 -9.41
CA LEU A 32 3.82 -3.89 -9.98
C LEU A 32 4.34 -3.92 -11.43
N GLU A 33 4.17 -2.85 -12.20
CA GLU A 33 4.76 -2.72 -13.54
C GLU A 33 6.28 -2.54 -13.48
N LEU A 34 6.79 -1.81 -12.49
CA LEU A 34 8.23 -1.58 -12.30
C LEU A 34 8.93 -2.71 -11.55
N TRP A 35 8.26 -3.29 -10.55
CA TRP A 35 8.78 -4.37 -9.70
C TRP A 35 7.74 -5.49 -9.57
N PRO A 36 7.58 -6.33 -10.61
CA PRO A 36 6.51 -7.33 -10.69
C PRO A 36 6.58 -8.43 -9.63
N SER A 37 7.68 -8.61 -8.90
CA SER A 37 7.80 -9.57 -7.80
C SER A 37 7.39 -9.01 -6.43
N ARG A 38 7.00 -7.72 -6.32
CA ARG A 38 6.71 -7.08 -5.03
C ARG A 38 5.32 -7.43 -4.51
N LYS A 39 5.25 -7.68 -3.21
CA LYS A 39 3.98 -7.81 -2.49
C LYS A 39 3.58 -6.43 -1.98
N LEU A 40 2.36 -6.02 -2.29
CA LEU A 40 1.83 -4.74 -1.88
C LEU A 40 0.68 -4.95 -0.91
N ILE A 41 0.62 -4.14 0.14
CA ILE A 41 -0.55 -4.05 1.01
C ILE A 41 -1.14 -2.66 0.85
N GLY A 42 -2.39 -2.61 0.39
CA GLY A 42 -3.15 -1.40 0.16
C GLY A 42 -4.17 -1.19 1.27
N TYR A 43 -4.10 -0.07 2.02
CA TYR A 43 -5.14 0.29 2.98
C TYR A 43 -6.06 1.36 2.40
N GLU A 44 -7.37 1.13 2.50
CA GLU A 44 -8.41 2.11 2.21
C GLU A 44 -9.52 1.99 3.27
N ILE A 45 -9.91 3.11 3.87
CA ILE A 45 -10.91 3.10 4.95
C ILE A 45 -12.34 3.00 4.42
N ASP A 46 -12.58 3.41 3.18
CA ASP A 46 -13.91 3.43 2.56
C ASP A 46 -14.18 2.16 1.72
N GLU A 47 -14.97 1.25 2.28
CA GLU A 47 -15.37 -0.01 1.62
C GLU A 47 -16.08 0.21 0.28
N LEU A 48 -16.92 1.23 0.16
CA LEU A 48 -17.67 1.51 -1.06
C LEU A 48 -16.72 1.93 -2.18
N LEU A 49 -15.70 2.72 -1.85
CA LEU A 49 -14.67 3.10 -2.82
C LEU A 49 -13.84 1.89 -3.28
N VAL A 50 -13.47 0.98 -2.38
CA VAL A 50 -12.79 -0.28 -2.76
C VAL A 50 -13.66 -1.10 -3.71
N HIS A 51 -14.94 -1.23 -3.43
CA HIS A 51 -15.88 -1.93 -4.32
C HIS A 51 -15.92 -1.28 -5.71
N GLN A 52 -16.10 0.04 -5.77
CA GLN A 52 -16.10 0.78 -7.04
C GLN A 52 -14.77 0.66 -7.78
N ALA A 53 -13.64 0.70 -7.08
CA ALA A 53 -12.31 0.54 -7.67
C ALA A 53 -12.11 -0.85 -8.29
N ARG A 54 -12.61 -1.90 -7.61
CA ARG A 54 -12.59 -3.28 -8.13
C ARG A 54 -13.48 -3.46 -9.36
N GLU A 55 -14.66 -2.83 -9.34
CA GLU A 55 -15.68 -2.97 -10.37
C GLU A 55 -15.37 -2.15 -11.63
N TYR A 56 -14.92 -0.89 -11.46
CA TYR A 56 -14.83 0.08 -12.56
C TYR A 56 -13.41 0.52 -12.92
N PHE A 57 -12.43 0.37 -12.00
CA PHE A 57 -11.08 0.93 -12.19
C PHE A 57 -9.97 -0.13 -12.26
N GLY A 58 -10.34 -1.41 -12.36
CA GLY A 58 -9.38 -2.50 -12.59
C GLY A 58 -8.53 -2.87 -11.37
N LEU A 59 -8.90 -2.43 -10.15
CA LEU A 59 -8.19 -2.80 -8.92
C LEU A 59 -8.17 -4.33 -8.71
N SER A 60 -9.25 -5.00 -9.08
CA SER A 60 -9.38 -6.46 -8.99
C SER A 60 -8.32 -7.22 -9.81
N ALA A 61 -7.82 -6.62 -10.90
CA ALA A 61 -6.75 -7.23 -11.70
C ALA A 61 -5.39 -7.20 -10.99
N LEU A 62 -5.17 -6.26 -10.06
CA LEU A 62 -3.93 -6.14 -9.28
C LEU A 62 -3.93 -7.09 -8.08
N GLU A 63 -5.10 -7.56 -7.65
CA GLU A 63 -5.27 -8.57 -6.60
C GLU A 63 -5.02 -10.00 -7.10
N VAL A 64 -4.76 -10.15 -8.41
CA VAL A 64 -4.28 -11.40 -9.02
C VAL A 64 -2.75 -11.36 -9.09
N PRO A 65 -2.04 -12.42 -8.64
CA PRO A 65 -0.58 -12.45 -8.72
C PRO A 65 -0.05 -12.32 -10.15
N THR A 66 1.03 -11.55 -10.30
CA THR A 66 1.82 -11.51 -11.54
C THR A 66 2.56 -12.84 -11.75
N SER A 67 3.16 -13.01 -12.93
CA SER A 67 4.03 -14.16 -13.22
C SER A 67 5.26 -14.24 -12.32
N GLU A 68 5.66 -13.14 -11.68
CA GLU A 68 6.80 -13.08 -10.75
C GLU A 68 6.37 -13.11 -9.28
N GLY A 69 5.07 -13.33 -9.01
CA GLY A 69 4.52 -13.52 -7.68
C GLY A 69 4.21 -12.23 -6.90
N GLY A 70 4.36 -11.05 -7.52
CA GLY A 70 3.88 -9.80 -6.95
C GLY A 70 2.36 -9.71 -7.01
N VAL A 71 1.76 -9.04 -6.03
CA VAL A 71 0.30 -8.99 -5.85
C VAL A 71 -0.07 -7.83 -4.93
N LEU A 72 -1.24 -7.22 -5.15
CA LEU A 72 -1.85 -6.29 -4.20
C LEU A 72 -2.81 -7.03 -3.27
N SER A 73 -2.66 -6.84 -1.96
CA SER A 73 -3.65 -7.23 -0.95
C SER A 73 -4.33 -5.97 -0.42
N VAL A 74 -5.64 -5.83 -0.64
CA VAL A 74 -6.39 -4.67 -0.15
C VAL A 74 -7.00 -4.97 1.22
N VAL A 75 -6.76 -4.08 2.18
CA VAL A 75 -7.30 -4.10 3.54
C VAL A 75 -8.25 -2.92 3.69
N VAL A 76 -9.50 -3.21 4.05
CA VAL A 76 -10.50 -2.17 4.34
C VAL A 76 -10.48 -1.87 5.83
N ASP A 77 -9.58 -0.96 6.24
CA ASP A 77 -9.40 -0.58 7.64
C ASP A 77 -8.61 0.74 7.76
N ASP A 78 -8.51 1.27 8.98
CA ASP A 78 -7.63 2.40 9.29
C ASP A 78 -6.16 1.97 9.21
N ALA A 79 -5.41 2.57 8.28
CA ALA A 79 -3.97 2.40 8.11
C ALA A 79 -3.16 2.72 9.38
N PHE A 80 -3.68 3.58 10.27
CA PHE A 80 -3.01 3.99 11.49
C PHE A 80 -3.37 3.13 12.72
N ALA A 81 -4.22 2.12 12.57
CA ALA A 81 -4.54 1.21 13.66
C ALA A 81 -3.33 0.36 14.06
N ASP A 82 -3.17 0.03 15.34
CA ASP A 82 -2.09 -0.84 15.83
C ASP A 82 -2.08 -2.23 15.14
N SER A 83 -3.23 -2.67 14.63
CA SER A 83 -3.39 -3.90 13.85
C SER A 83 -2.81 -3.83 12.44
N SER A 84 -2.39 -2.66 11.94
CA SER A 84 -1.87 -2.47 10.58
C SER A 84 -0.39 -2.85 10.43
N THR A 85 0.24 -3.36 11.49
CA THR A 85 1.63 -3.81 11.47
C THR A 85 1.81 -5.14 10.73
N VAL A 86 2.91 -5.26 9.99
CA VAL A 86 3.33 -6.51 9.35
C VAL A 86 4.58 -7.03 10.04
N GLU A 87 4.66 -8.33 10.27
CA GLU A 87 5.84 -8.98 10.81
C GLU A 87 7.07 -8.69 9.92
N GLY A 88 8.12 -8.12 10.49
CA GLY A 88 9.31 -7.68 9.75
C GLY A 88 9.20 -6.31 9.07
N GLY A 89 8.07 -5.60 9.24
CA GLY A 89 7.86 -4.25 8.75
C GLY A 89 7.70 -4.15 7.23
N PHE A 90 7.80 -2.93 6.69
CA PHE A 90 7.69 -2.65 5.26
C PHE A 90 9.04 -2.23 4.70
N ALA A 91 9.37 -2.67 3.48
CA ALA A 91 10.55 -2.17 2.76
C ALA A 91 10.38 -0.73 2.26
N GLY A 92 9.15 -0.23 2.23
CA GLY A 92 8.85 1.15 1.90
C GLY A 92 7.37 1.44 2.11
N ILE A 93 7.07 2.72 2.24
CA ILE A 93 5.73 3.25 2.48
C ILE A 93 5.44 4.29 1.40
N ILE A 94 4.35 4.10 0.68
CA ILE A 94 3.76 5.09 -0.22
C ILE A 94 2.54 5.66 0.50
N ALA A 95 2.61 6.91 0.92
CA ALA A 95 1.49 7.61 1.53
C ALA A 95 0.83 8.51 0.47
N ASP A 96 -0.38 8.14 0.06
CA ASP A 96 -1.13 8.81 -0.99
C ASP A 96 -2.39 9.44 -0.40
N LEU A 97 -2.21 10.62 0.20
CA LEU A 97 -3.15 11.21 1.15
C LEU A 97 -3.70 12.52 0.64
N PHE A 98 -4.99 12.52 0.29
CA PHE A 98 -5.72 13.70 -0.16
C PHE A 98 -6.84 14.03 0.82
N ALA A 99 -6.49 14.75 1.90
CA ALA A 99 -7.47 15.44 2.72
C ALA A 99 -7.10 16.92 2.78
N GLY A 100 -7.81 17.77 2.02
CA GLY A 100 -7.58 19.22 2.03
C GLY A 100 -6.18 19.67 1.57
N GLY A 101 -5.43 18.81 0.86
CA GLY A 101 -4.06 19.11 0.42
C GLY A 101 -3.00 19.03 1.52
N GLU A 102 -3.33 18.44 2.67
CA GLU A 102 -2.41 18.31 3.79
C GLU A 102 -2.18 16.84 4.18
N LEU A 103 -0.93 16.52 4.56
CA LEU A 103 -0.60 15.24 5.19
C LEU A 103 -1.34 15.10 6.53
N PRO A 104 -1.89 13.95 6.92
CA PRO A 104 -2.42 13.76 8.26
C PRO A 104 -1.35 14.05 9.33
N PRO A 105 -1.73 14.61 10.49
CA PRO A 105 -0.79 14.95 11.56
C PRO A 105 0.13 13.79 11.96
N GLN A 106 -0.37 12.57 11.91
CA GLN A 106 0.35 11.33 12.18
C GLN A 106 1.58 11.20 11.27
N LEU A 107 1.51 11.55 9.98
CA LEU A 107 2.66 11.48 9.07
C LEU A 107 3.62 12.67 9.18
N ARG A 108 3.26 13.73 9.90
CA ARG A 108 4.11 14.91 10.09
C ARG A 108 5.06 14.77 11.28
N GLN A 109 4.80 13.82 12.18
CA GLN A 109 5.61 13.58 13.35
C GLN A 109 6.88 12.80 12.95
N PRO A 110 8.09 13.32 13.23
CA PRO A 110 9.33 12.60 12.95
C PRO A 110 9.33 11.19 13.53
N GLU A 111 8.75 11.04 14.73
CA GLU A 111 8.67 9.80 15.50
C GLU A 111 7.92 8.68 14.74
N THR A 112 7.01 9.04 13.83
CA THR A 112 6.28 8.09 12.98
C THR A 112 7.19 7.33 12.02
N TRP A 113 8.33 7.92 11.66
CA TRP A 113 9.25 7.37 10.67
C TRP A 113 10.55 6.83 11.29
N VAL A 114 10.69 6.92 12.61
CA VAL A 114 11.84 6.35 13.32
C VAL A 114 11.62 4.86 13.46
N VAL A 115 12.44 4.09 12.73
CA VAL A 115 12.50 2.63 12.75
C VAL A 115 13.61 2.17 13.69
#